data_AF-A0A961A3X2-F1
#
_entry.id   AF-A0A961A3X2-F1
#
_cell.length_a   1.000
_cell.length_b   1.000
_cell.length_c   1.000
_cell.angle_alpha   90.00
_cell.angle_beta   90.00
_cell.angle_gamma   90.00
#
_symmetry.space_group_name_H-M   'P 1'
#
loop_
_entity.id
_entity.type
_entity.pdbx_description
1 polymer ?
#
loop_
_entity_poly.entity_id
_entity_poly.type
_entity_poly.pdbx_seq_one_letter_code
_entity_poly.pdbx_strand_id
1 'polypeptide(L)'
;MGTDVQRPKVALIGRPNVGKSTLFNRLVGQKLAITDDVPGITRDRLYGVCEWDGYEFEVIDCGGLGEESEDPLWMAVADNTLRAMDEADLIILMADARTGMTLSDDEVLKELRKRSGKPVIVAVNKVEHENHEILASEFWKLGYKDLVTISALSRRRLGEMLDLVVANLDWSKWPEATPQFMTERYGDDDEEQQKELVRAELEEQGIELDEEDYPFAWVSRSGPLFVPDESWRAEPVRLAFVGRQNVGKSSITNALLGRHRALVSDLAGTTRDPLYAEFEFNGQKYELMDTAGMKRITRLKEDVDYYSMIRAEKSLRTSEVGILTLDAEVGVTEQDKRVAQKIADFSRAIVILVNKRDLIPEGNEALELYSDYVRRNLRKLPWAEVVYTCALEGQATGLPELLAAADRARENFHRRIDNNALATVLEETVALNPPPIVKNRELLFFDFRQIGNCPPAFLVELNDRMLIRQAYRRFIENTIRKNFDFRGTHVHMVYYQKLSKRARLARASKSRR
;
A
#
# COMPACT_ATOMS: atom_id res chain seq x y z
N MET A 1 8.07 3.46 32.88
CA MET A 1 6.60 3.28 32.82
C MET A 1 6.29 2.87 31.40
N GLY A 2 5.93 1.61 31.18
CA GLY A 2 5.54 1.15 29.84
C GLY A 2 4.17 1.76 29.52
N THR A 3 4.05 2.42 28.38
CA THR A 3 2.77 2.90 27.86
C THR A 3 1.99 1.67 27.39
N ASP A 4 0.85 1.39 28.03
CA ASP A 4 -0.02 0.28 27.66
C ASP A 4 -0.82 0.69 26.40
N VAL A 5 -0.29 0.31 25.22
CA VAL A 5 -0.89 0.63 23.93
C VAL A 5 -2.21 -0.13 23.78
N GLN A 6 -3.31 0.59 23.60
CA GLN A 6 -4.63 -0.02 23.38
C GLN A 6 -4.75 -0.57 21.96
N ARG A 7 -5.27 -1.79 21.81
CA ARG A 7 -5.33 -2.55 20.55
C ARG A 7 -6.70 -3.17 20.29
N PRO A 8 -7.14 -3.32 19.03
CA PRO A 8 -8.33 -4.09 18.71
C PRO A 8 -8.18 -5.54 19.11
N LYS A 9 -9.29 -6.16 19.50
CA LYS A 9 -9.32 -7.54 19.99
C LYS A 9 -9.88 -8.50 18.94
N VAL A 10 -9.14 -9.56 18.65
CA VAL A 10 -9.51 -10.60 17.70
C VAL A 10 -9.70 -11.93 18.42
N ALA A 11 -10.93 -12.43 18.49
CA ALA A 11 -11.23 -13.69 19.17
C ALA A 11 -11.09 -14.88 18.22
N LEU A 12 -10.31 -15.88 18.63
CA LEU A 12 -10.27 -17.20 18.00
C LEU A 12 -11.35 -18.09 18.62
N ILE A 13 -12.37 -18.41 17.81
CA ILE A 13 -13.52 -19.20 18.23
C ILE A 13 -13.60 -20.45 17.36
N GLY A 14 -14.07 -21.55 17.93
CA GLY A 14 -14.29 -22.80 17.20
C GLY A 14 -14.26 -23.98 18.14
N ARG A 15 -14.75 -25.12 17.68
CA ARG A 15 -14.81 -26.35 18.48
C ARG A 15 -13.41 -26.82 18.94
N PRO A 16 -13.31 -27.72 19.94
CA PRO A 16 -12.03 -28.31 20.33
C PRO A 16 -11.28 -28.94 19.14
N ASN A 17 -9.95 -28.91 19.19
CA ASN A 17 -9.05 -29.57 18.22
C ASN A 17 -9.08 -29.04 16.76
N VAL A 18 -9.73 -27.91 16.45
CA VAL A 18 -9.63 -27.27 15.12
C VAL A 18 -8.29 -26.58 14.87
N GLY A 19 -7.45 -26.44 15.91
CA GLY A 19 -6.12 -25.82 15.82
C GLY A 19 -6.07 -24.35 16.24
N LYS A 20 -6.98 -23.90 17.13
CA LYS A 20 -6.99 -22.55 17.72
C LYS A 20 -5.66 -22.19 18.37
N SER A 21 -5.20 -23.00 19.32
CA SER A 21 -3.94 -22.74 20.03
C SER A 21 -2.72 -22.86 19.12
N THR A 22 -2.79 -23.68 18.07
CA THR A 22 -1.75 -23.69 17.02
C THR A 22 -1.73 -22.34 16.30
N LEU A 23 -2.89 -21.83 15.87
CA LEU A 23 -2.98 -20.53 15.22
C LEU A 23 -2.55 -19.40 16.14
N PHE A 24 -3.08 -19.35 17.38
CA PHE A 24 -2.69 -18.38 18.41
C PHE A 24 -1.17 -18.30 18.57
N ASN A 25 -0.52 -19.44 18.82
CA ASN A 25 0.94 -19.50 18.99
C ASN A 25 1.70 -19.03 17.74
N ARG A 26 1.13 -19.21 16.55
CA ARG A 26 1.72 -18.68 15.31
C ARG A 26 1.54 -17.18 15.19
N LEU A 27 0.37 -16.64 15.53
CA LEU A 27 0.07 -15.21 15.44
C LEU A 27 0.87 -14.40 16.45
N VAL A 28 1.04 -14.94 17.68
CA VAL A 28 1.63 -14.22 18.80
C VAL A 28 3.15 -14.34 18.85
N GLY A 29 3.79 -15.38 18.30
CA GLY A 29 5.25 -15.55 18.22
C GLY A 29 6.08 -15.24 19.49
N GLN A 30 6.44 -16.24 20.29
CA GLN A 30 7.54 -16.27 21.29
C GLN A 30 7.77 -15.12 22.32
N LYS A 31 6.82 -14.21 22.60
CA LYS A 31 6.82 -13.51 23.90
C LYS A 31 5.41 -13.45 24.49
N LEU A 32 5.08 -14.42 25.34
CA LEU A 32 4.07 -14.23 26.38
C LEU A 32 4.68 -13.25 27.39
N ALA A 33 4.46 -11.96 27.21
CA ALA A 33 4.52 -11.03 28.32
C ALA A 33 3.27 -11.33 29.16
N ILE A 34 3.45 -12.08 30.24
CA ILE A 34 2.46 -12.13 31.31
C ILE A 34 2.44 -10.71 31.89
N THR A 35 1.52 -9.86 31.41
CA THR A 35 1.29 -8.55 32.00
C THR A 35 0.26 -8.68 33.11
N ASP A 36 0.80 -8.54 34.32
CA ASP A 36 0.20 -8.21 35.62
C ASP A 36 -1.15 -8.85 36.00
N ASP A 37 -1.02 -9.79 36.94
CA ASP A 37 -2.08 -10.29 37.83
C ASP A 37 -2.85 -9.13 38.48
N VAL A 38 -4.07 -8.85 38.02
CA VAL A 38 -5.09 -8.23 38.88
C VAL A 38 -5.63 -9.34 39.79
N PRO A 39 -5.45 -9.25 41.13
CA PRO A 39 -5.94 -10.29 42.04
C PRO A 39 -7.48 -10.33 42.00
N GLY A 40 -8.05 -11.33 41.31
CA GLY A 40 -9.50 -11.55 41.29
C GLY A 40 -10.13 -12.04 39.98
N ILE A 41 -9.36 -12.30 38.91
CA ILE A 41 -9.93 -12.73 37.61
C ILE A 41 -9.43 -14.14 37.27
N THR A 42 -10.38 -15.04 36.97
CA THR A 42 -10.19 -16.48 36.73
C THR A 42 -9.31 -16.80 35.49
N ARG A 43 -8.49 -17.84 35.64
CA ARG A 43 -7.31 -18.26 34.84
C ARG A 43 -7.58 -18.89 33.44
N ASP A 44 -8.50 -18.35 32.63
CA ASP A 44 -9.02 -19.12 31.46
C ASP A 44 -8.81 -18.52 30.05
N ARG A 45 -8.05 -17.43 29.85
CA ARG A 45 -7.87 -16.83 28.52
C ARG A 45 -6.43 -16.41 28.24
N LEU A 46 -5.92 -16.81 27.07
CA LEU A 46 -4.60 -16.39 26.60
C LEU A 46 -4.75 -15.17 25.71
N TYR A 47 -4.00 -14.13 26.05
CA TYR A 47 -3.89 -12.91 25.28
C TYR A 47 -2.50 -12.84 24.65
N GLY A 48 -2.43 -12.30 23.45
CA GLY A 48 -1.15 -12.07 22.80
C GLY A 48 -1.25 -11.09 21.66
N VAL A 49 -0.23 -10.24 21.54
CA VAL A 49 -0.17 -9.24 20.47
C VAL A 49 0.30 -9.91 19.18
N CYS A 50 -0.48 -9.73 18.11
CA CYS A 50 -0.11 -10.01 16.74
C CYS A 50 0.18 -8.68 16.04
N GLU A 51 1.27 -8.63 15.29
CA GLU A 51 1.58 -7.52 14.39
C GLU A 51 1.55 -8.05 12.96
N TRP A 52 0.81 -7.36 12.10
CA TRP A 52 0.70 -7.68 10.68
C TRP A 52 0.74 -6.40 9.86
N ASP A 53 1.79 -6.23 9.05
CA ASP A 53 1.95 -5.08 8.17
C ASP A 53 1.98 -3.74 8.93
N GLY A 54 2.53 -3.75 10.15
CA GLY A 54 2.56 -2.64 11.09
C GLY A 54 1.27 -2.40 11.88
N TYR A 55 0.19 -3.12 11.58
CA TYR A 55 -1.04 -3.11 12.37
C TYR A 55 -0.89 -4.07 13.54
N GLU A 56 -1.10 -3.60 14.76
CA GLU A 56 -1.07 -4.39 15.98
C GLU A 56 -2.49 -4.69 16.46
N PHE A 57 -2.78 -5.95 16.77
CA PHE A 57 -4.04 -6.35 17.39
C PHE A 57 -3.81 -7.43 18.45
N GLU A 58 -4.67 -7.48 19.45
CA GLU A 58 -4.62 -8.48 20.51
C GLU A 58 -5.46 -9.70 20.11
N VAL A 59 -4.83 -10.87 20.09
CA VAL A 59 -5.51 -12.14 19.84
C VAL A 59 -5.94 -12.75 21.16
N ILE A 60 -7.19 -13.21 21.22
CA ILE A 60 -7.76 -13.92 22.35
C ILE A 60 -7.97 -15.38 21.96
N ASP A 61 -7.26 -16.32 22.59
CA ASP A 61 -7.59 -17.75 22.50
C ASP A 61 -8.57 -18.11 23.62
N CYS A 62 -9.74 -18.59 23.23
CA CYS A 62 -10.78 -19.08 24.14
C CYS A 62 -10.53 -20.56 24.54
N GLY A 63 -9.33 -21.09 24.28
CA GLY A 63 -8.92 -22.47 24.49
C GLY A 63 -8.87 -22.85 25.97
N GLY A 64 -9.84 -23.70 26.37
CA GLY A 64 -10.06 -24.15 27.74
C GLY A 64 -8.91 -24.95 28.37
N LEU A 65 -8.89 -24.90 29.69
CA LEU A 65 -8.12 -25.76 30.57
C LEU A 65 -8.24 -27.24 30.17
N GLY A 66 -7.09 -27.91 30.09
CA GLY A 66 -6.99 -29.36 30.25
C GLY A 66 -7.13 -30.17 28.97
N GLU A 67 -6.00 -30.69 28.50
CA GLU A 67 -5.98 -32.10 28.12
C GLU A 67 -6.67 -32.90 29.26
N GLU A 68 -7.60 -33.80 28.91
CA GLU A 68 -8.40 -34.64 29.82
C GLU A 68 -9.64 -34.00 30.47
N SER A 69 -10.68 -33.76 29.67
CA SER A 69 -12.04 -34.06 30.15
C SER A 69 -12.93 -34.52 29.00
N GLU A 70 -13.45 -35.75 29.09
CA GLU A 70 -14.48 -36.31 28.19
C GLU A 70 -15.87 -35.69 28.41
N ASP A 71 -15.99 -34.62 29.21
CA ASP A 71 -17.26 -34.07 29.64
C ASP A 71 -17.74 -32.95 28.68
N PRO A 72 -18.91 -33.10 28.02
CA PRO A 72 -19.42 -32.16 27.02
C PRO A 72 -20.14 -30.99 27.69
N LEU A 73 -19.48 -30.26 28.60
CA LEU A 73 -20.08 -29.07 29.19
C LEU A 73 -19.98 -27.89 28.21
N TRP A 74 -20.81 -27.94 27.15
CA TRP A 74 -21.00 -26.87 26.19
C TRP A 74 -21.28 -25.52 26.86
N MET A 75 -21.92 -25.50 28.04
CA MET A 75 -22.19 -24.27 28.78
C MET A 75 -20.94 -23.50 29.22
N ALA A 76 -19.84 -24.18 29.60
CA ALA A 76 -18.62 -23.49 30.01
C ALA A 76 -17.83 -22.98 28.79
N VAL A 77 -17.78 -23.79 27.72
CA VAL A 77 -17.21 -23.36 26.43
C VAL A 77 -18.03 -22.22 25.83
N ALA A 78 -19.36 -22.28 25.95
CA ALA A 78 -20.28 -21.25 25.48
C ALA A 78 -20.14 -19.96 26.28
N ASP A 79 -20.03 -19.99 27.61
CA ASP A 79 -19.83 -18.79 28.43
C ASP A 79 -18.49 -18.11 28.12
N ASN A 80 -17.41 -18.89 27.96
CA ASN A 80 -16.11 -18.35 27.55
C ASN A 80 -16.12 -17.81 26.11
N THR A 81 -16.80 -18.52 25.20
CA THR A 81 -16.96 -18.08 23.80
C THR A 81 -17.78 -16.80 23.73
N LEU A 82 -18.89 -16.71 24.44
CA LEU A 82 -19.77 -15.54 24.46
C LEU A 82 -19.06 -14.30 25.02
N ARG A 83 -18.29 -14.43 26.11
CA ARG A 83 -17.50 -13.31 26.64
C ARG A 83 -16.42 -12.84 25.67
N ALA A 84 -15.72 -13.76 25.00
CA ALA A 84 -14.75 -13.39 23.99
C ALA A 84 -15.40 -12.74 22.77
N MET A 85 -16.61 -13.18 22.39
CA MET A 85 -17.41 -12.51 21.36
C MET A 85 -17.81 -11.10 21.78
N ASP A 86 -18.12 -10.88 23.06
CA ASP A 86 -18.48 -9.56 23.59
C ASP A 86 -17.27 -8.61 23.64
N GLU A 87 -16.09 -9.12 24.03
CA GLU A 87 -14.84 -8.35 24.12
C GLU A 87 -14.17 -8.08 22.77
N ALA A 88 -14.37 -8.94 21.76
CA ALA A 88 -13.66 -8.82 20.49
C ALA A 88 -14.28 -7.76 19.56
N ASP A 89 -13.44 -7.06 18.80
CA ASP A 89 -13.84 -6.22 17.68
C ASP A 89 -14.06 -7.04 16.39
N LEU A 90 -13.36 -8.18 16.28
CA LEU A 90 -13.48 -9.11 15.16
C LEU A 90 -13.40 -10.56 15.63
N ILE A 91 -14.13 -11.45 14.95
CA ILE A 91 -14.17 -12.88 15.29
C ILE A 91 -13.59 -13.71 14.15
N ILE A 92 -12.63 -14.58 14.48
CA ILE A 92 -12.15 -15.64 13.58
C ILE A 92 -12.79 -16.95 14.02
N LEU A 93 -13.76 -17.42 13.24
CA LEU A 93 -14.34 -18.74 13.42
C LEU A 93 -13.47 -19.79 12.71
N MET A 94 -12.81 -20.63 13.49
CA MET A 94 -11.99 -21.73 13.01
C MET A 94 -12.78 -23.01 12.83
N ALA A 95 -12.65 -23.60 11.64
CA ALA A 95 -13.15 -24.93 11.30
C ALA A 95 -12.00 -25.87 10.91
N ASP A 96 -12.26 -27.17 10.81
CA ASP A 96 -11.28 -28.18 10.37
C ASP A 96 -11.72 -28.80 9.04
N ALA A 97 -10.95 -28.58 7.98
CA ALA A 97 -11.24 -29.13 6.66
C ALA A 97 -11.39 -30.66 6.64
N ARG A 98 -10.67 -31.38 7.52
CA ARG A 98 -10.66 -32.86 7.50
C ARG A 98 -11.89 -33.47 8.13
N THR A 99 -12.44 -32.80 9.14
CA THR A 99 -13.65 -33.26 9.83
C THR A 99 -14.90 -32.76 9.12
N GLY A 100 -14.77 -31.64 8.41
CA GLY A 100 -15.89 -30.99 7.77
C GLY A 100 -16.80 -30.26 8.75
N MET A 101 -17.93 -29.80 8.24
CA MET A 101 -18.96 -29.06 8.95
C MET A 101 -19.67 -29.94 10.00
N THR A 102 -19.71 -29.49 11.25
CA THR A 102 -20.42 -30.20 12.33
C THR A 102 -21.64 -29.40 12.84
N LEU A 103 -22.55 -30.07 13.56
CA LEU A 103 -23.68 -29.40 14.23
C LEU A 103 -23.21 -28.30 15.19
N SER A 104 -22.06 -28.50 15.84
CA SER A 104 -21.48 -27.48 16.74
C SER A 104 -21.02 -26.23 16.01
N ASP A 105 -20.53 -26.35 14.76
CA ASP A 105 -20.12 -25.20 13.96
C ASP A 105 -21.36 -24.40 13.51
N ASP A 106 -22.45 -25.09 13.14
CA ASP A 106 -23.72 -24.46 12.76
C ASP A 106 -24.39 -23.71 13.93
N GLU A 107 -24.30 -24.23 15.16
CA GLU A 107 -24.81 -23.54 16.35
C GLU A 107 -24.02 -22.26 16.66
N VAL A 108 -22.68 -22.31 16.60
CA VAL A 108 -21.83 -21.12 16.79
C VAL A 108 -22.11 -20.08 15.70
N LEU A 109 -22.25 -20.51 14.45
CA LEU A 109 -22.60 -19.64 13.33
C LEU A 109 -23.97 -19.00 13.50
N LYS A 110 -24.98 -19.73 14.00
CA LYS A 110 -26.30 -19.19 14.33
C LYS A 110 -26.22 -18.15 15.43
N GLU A 111 -25.40 -18.38 16.46
CA GLU A 111 -25.26 -17.44 17.56
C GLU A 111 -24.51 -16.17 17.14
N LEU A 112 -23.45 -16.31 16.33
CA LEU A 112 -22.74 -15.19 15.70
C LEU A 112 -23.69 -14.32 14.88
N ARG A 113 -24.54 -14.94 14.04
CA ARG A 113 -25.54 -14.24 13.23
C ARG A 113 -26.59 -13.50 14.05
N LYS A 114 -26.96 -14.01 15.23
CA LYS A 114 -27.99 -13.39 16.08
C LYS A 114 -27.46 -12.21 16.87
N ARG A 115 -26.20 -12.24 17.30
CA ARG A 115 -25.71 -11.32 18.35
C ARG A 115 -24.66 -10.32 17.92
N SER A 116 -23.76 -10.67 16.99
CA SER A 116 -22.49 -9.95 17.01
C SER A 116 -22.58 -8.59 16.31
N GLY A 117 -23.23 -8.46 15.15
CA GLY A 117 -23.08 -7.26 14.30
C GLY A 117 -21.60 -6.95 13.95
N LYS A 118 -20.68 -7.82 14.35
CA LYS A 118 -19.23 -7.71 14.28
C LYS A 118 -18.75 -8.51 13.07
N PRO A 119 -17.66 -8.10 12.43
CA PRO A 119 -17.06 -8.84 11.32
C PRO A 119 -16.67 -10.25 11.76
N VAL A 120 -16.98 -11.24 10.92
CA VAL A 120 -16.67 -12.65 11.15
C VAL A 120 -15.90 -13.21 9.96
N ILE A 121 -14.69 -13.71 10.23
CA ILE A 121 -13.85 -14.42 9.26
C ILE A 121 -13.98 -15.92 9.52
N VAL A 122 -14.30 -16.71 8.50
CA VAL A 122 -14.34 -18.18 8.61
C VAL A 122 -13.00 -18.74 8.13
N ALA A 123 -12.18 -19.23 9.06
CA ALA A 123 -10.87 -19.80 8.78
C ALA A 123 -10.93 -21.33 8.80
N VAL A 124 -10.96 -21.95 7.62
CA VAL A 124 -10.98 -23.42 7.48
C VAL A 124 -9.56 -23.95 7.55
N ASN A 125 -9.19 -24.51 8.70
CA ASN A 125 -7.83 -24.92 9.05
C ASN A 125 -7.50 -26.37 8.62
N LYS A 126 -6.21 -26.74 8.72
CA LYS A 126 -5.62 -28.05 8.38
C LYS A 126 -5.59 -28.37 6.89
N VAL A 127 -5.62 -27.33 6.04
CA VAL A 127 -5.51 -27.47 4.59
C VAL A 127 -4.05 -27.45 4.16
N GLU A 128 -3.44 -28.63 4.10
CA GLU A 128 -2.01 -28.78 3.75
C GLU A 128 -1.75 -28.98 2.25
N HIS A 129 -2.68 -29.60 1.52
CA HIS A 129 -2.51 -30.08 0.14
C HIS A 129 -3.85 -30.00 -0.61
N GLU A 130 -3.84 -30.13 -1.94
CA GLU A 130 -5.03 -29.99 -2.81
C GLU A 130 -6.22 -30.86 -2.39
N ASN A 131 -5.98 -32.10 -1.93
CA ASN A 131 -7.08 -32.96 -1.45
C ASN A 131 -7.83 -32.37 -0.25
N HIS A 132 -7.16 -31.57 0.59
CA HIS A 132 -7.82 -30.88 1.70
C HIS A 132 -8.64 -29.65 1.22
N GLU A 133 -8.26 -29.01 0.11
CA GLU A 133 -9.06 -27.92 -0.49
C GLU A 133 -10.39 -28.45 -1.02
N ILE A 134 -10.39 -29.67 -1.58
CA ILE A 134 -11.62 -30.36 -2.01
C ILE A 134 -12.54 -30.58 -0.80
N LEU A 135 -12.00 -31.00 0.34
CA LEU A 135 -12.80 -31.16 1.57
C LEU A 135 -13.31 -29.81 2.09
N ALA A 136 -12.48 -28.77 2.03
CA ALA A 136 -12.88 -27.42 2.42
C ALA A 136 -13.97 -26.82 1.51
N SER A 137 -14.20 -27.38 0.32
CA SER A 137 -15.16 -26.83 -0.65
C SER A 137 -16.60 -26.76 -0.13
N GLU A 138 -16.96 -27.61 0.84
CA GLU A 138 -18.29 -27.61 1.43
C GLU A 138 -18.57 -26.34 2.26
N PHE A 139 -17.55 -25.71 2.83
CA PHE A 139 -17.70 -24.52 3.67
C PHE A 139 -18.08 -23.29 2.84
N TRP A 140 -17.78 -23.25 1.53
CA TRP A 140 -18.24 -22.18 0.65
C TRP A 140 -19.77 -22.11 0.55
N LYS A 141 -20.47 -23.23 0.78
CA LYS A 141 -21.94 -23.28 0.78
C LYS A 141 -22.56 -22.43 1.89
N LEU A 142 -21.78 -22.01 2.89
CA LEU A 142 -22.25 -21.17 3.97
C LEU A 142 -22.53 -19.72 3.56
N GLY A 143 -22.01 -19.30 2.41
CA GLY A 143 -22.22 -17.94 1.88
C GLY A 143 -21.53 -16.84 2.68
N TYR A 144 -20.54 -17.17 3.51
CA TYR A 144 -19.68 -16.14 4.12
C TYR A 144 -18.72 -15.57 3.08
N LYS A 145 -18.72 -14.25 2.96
CA LYS A 145 -17.85 -13.51 2.04
C LYS A 145 -16.37 -13.63 2.44
N ASP A 146 -16.11 -13.55 3.74
CA ASP A 146 -14.76 -13.57 4.32
C ASP A 146 -14.39 -14.97 4.81
N LEU A 147 -14.39 -15.93 3.88
CA LEU A 147 -13.98 -17.32 4.12
C LEU A 147 -12.59 -17.57 3.52
N VAL A 148 -11.70 -18.17 4.30
CA VAL A 148 -10.32 -18.46 3.90
C VAL A 148 -9.92 -19.86 4.33
N THR A 149 -9.25 -20.62 3.46
CA THR A 149 -8.62 -21.89 3.85
C THR A 149 -7.20 -21.62 4.32
N ILE A 150 -6.79 -22.24 5.43
CA ILE A 150 -5.46 -22.03 6.02
C ILE A 150 -4.84 -23.35 6.47
N SER A 151 -3.53 -23.32 6.69
CA SER A 151 -2.89 -24.20 7.64
C SER A 151 -2.11 -23.39 8.66
N ALA A 152 -2.57 -23.44 9.91
CA ALA A 152 -1.82 -22.92 11.04
C ALA A 152 -0.49 -23.66 11.26
N LEU A 153 -0.43 -24.95 10.90
CA LEU A 153 0.77 -25.76 11.10
C LEU A 153 1.88 -25.36 10.12
N SER A 154 1.57 -25.35 8.82
CA SER A 154 2.52 -25.06 7.73
C SER A 154 2.54 -23.59 7.28
N ARG A 155 1.74 -22.74 7.93
CA ARG A 155 1.60 -21.30 7.63
C ARG A 155 1.01 -21.01 6.25
N ARG A 156 0.36 -21.99 5.64
CA ARG A 156 -0.32 -21.82 4.35
C ARG A 156 -1.47 -20.82 4.50
N ARG A 157 -1.50 -19.81 3.62
CA ARG A 157 -2.54 -18.78 3.52
C ARG A 157 -2.84 -17.97 4.80
N LEU A 158 -1.98 -18.01 5.82
CA LEU A 158 -2.15 -17.18 7.02
C LEU A 158 -2.13 -15.68 6.72
N GLY A 159 -1.26 -15.23 5.80
CA GLY A 159 -1.26 -13.83 5.38
C GLY A 159 -2.57 -13.37 4.75
N GLU A 160 -3.27 -14.24 4.01
CA GLU A 160 -4.58 -13.91 3.43
C GLU A 160 -5.65 -13.78 4.52
N MET A 161 -5.59 -14.62 5.56
CA MET A 161 -6.46 -14.49 6.73
C MET A 161 -6.16 -13.20 7.48
N LEU A 162 -4.88 -12.84 7.66
CA LEU A 162 -4.47 -11.61 8.35
C LEU A 162 -4.82 -10.36 7.55
N ASP A 163 -4.74 -10.40 6.22
CA ASP A 163 -5.23 -9.33 5.35
C ASP A 163 -6.75 -9.12 5.53
N LEU A 164 -7.52 -10.20 5.66
CA LEU A 164 -8.95 -10.10 5.99
C LEU A 164 -9.20 -9.51 7.38
N VAL A 165 -8.36 -9.84 8.38
CA VAL A 165 -8.46 -9.25 9.73
C VAL A 165 -8.25 -7.75 9.67
N VAL A 166 -7.17 -7.30 9.03
CA VAL A 166 -6.89 -5.86 8.86
C VAL A 166 -7.99 -5.17 8.08
N ALA A 167 -8.47 -5.75 6.98
CA ALA A 167 -9.51 -5.14 6.15
C ALA A 167 -10.89 -5.02 6.83
N ASN A 168 -11.14 -5.76 7.90
CA ASN A 168 -12.44 -5.78 8.58
C ASN A 168 -12.42 -5.12 9.97
N LEU A 169 -11.24 -4.78 10.50
CA LEU A 169 -11.13 -4.02 11.74
C LEU A 169 -11.31 -2.52 11.48
N ASP A 170 -12.00 -1.86 12.41
CA ASP A 170 -12.20 -0.41 12.41
C ASP A 170 -11.01 0.26 13.13
N TRP A 171 -9.95 0.55 12.37
CA TRP A 171 -8.69 1.07 12.89
C TRP A 171 -8.78 2.50 13.40
N SER A 172 -9.83 3.24 13.05
CA SER A 172 -10.10 4.59 13.57
C SER A 172 -10.18 4.63 15.11
N LYS A 173 -10.54 3.50 15.74
CA LYS A 173 -10.61 3.34 17.19
C LYS A 173 -9.26 3.09 17.86
N TRP A 174 -8.22 2.74 17.10
CA TRP A 174 -6.96 2.21 17.64
C TRP A 174 -5.71 2.83 16.98
N PRO A 175 -5.56 4.16 17.01
CA PRO A 175 -4.51 4.86 16.26
C PRO A 175 -3.09 4.45 16.65
N GLU A 176 -2.82 4.20 17.93
CA GLU A 176 -1.50 3.77 18.42
C GLU A 176 -1.10 2.36 17.96
N ALA A 177 -2.07 1.58 17.49
CA ALA A 177 -1.90 0.21 17.01
C ALA A 177 -1.92 0.10 15.48
N THR A 178 -1.84 1.23 14.77
CA THR A 178 -1.72 1.27 13.30
C THR A 178 -0.26 1.48 12.89
N PRO A 179 0.15 1.08 11.67
CA PRO A 179 1.51 1.25 11.18
C PRO A 179 1.87 2.73 11.25
N GLN A 180 2.92 3.07 11.98
CA GLN A 180 3.43 4.43 12.07
C GLN A 180 4.20 4.82 10.80
N PHE A 181 3.57 4.71 9.62
CA PHE A 181 4.11 5.30 8.40
C PHE A 181 3.00 5.83 7.48
N MET A 182 3.11 7.14 7.21
CA MET A 182 2.17 7.97 6.44
C MET A 182 0.75 8.15 7.00
N THR A 183 0.49 7.74 8.24
CA THR A 183 -0.83 7.80 8.89
C THR A 183 -1.01 8.95 9.90
N GLU A 184 0.04 9.68 10.31
CA GLU A 184 -0.11 10.75 11.31
C GLU A 184 -0.83 12.02 10.81
N ARG A 185 -1.19 12.11 9.53
CA ARG A 185 -2.13 13.16 9.06
C ARG A 185 -3.30 12.65 8.22
N TYR A 186 -3.13 11.59 7.45
CA TYR A 186 -4.08 11.20 6.40
C TYR A 186 -4.46 9.73 6.50
N GLY A 187 -4.96 9.30 7.67
CA GLY A 187 -5.46 7.93 7.90
C GLY A 187 -6.45 7.47 6.81
N ASP A 188 -6.51 6.17 6.57
CA ASP A 188 -7.21 5.54 5.44
C ASP A 188 -8.76 5.68 5.48
N ASP A 189 -9.35 6.23 6.55
CA ASP A 189 -10.79 6.07 6.82
C ASP A 189 -11.65 7.36 6.92
N ASP A 190 -11.10 8.58 6.75
CA ASP A 190 -11.91 9.80 6.69
C ASP A 190 -11.49 10.73 5.54
N GLU A 191 -12.06 10.49 4.36
CA GLU A 191 -11.86 11.32 3.15
C GLU A 191 -12.17 12.81 3.42
N GLU A 192 -13.11 13.13 4.31
CA GLU A 192 -13.46 14.52 4.65
C GLU A 192 -12.40 15.16 5.55
N GLN A 193 -11.84 14.42 6.51
CA GLN A 193 -10.72 14.91 7.32
C GLN A 193 -9.48 15.19 6.44
N GLN A 194 -9.20 14.30 5.47
CA GLN A 194 -8.11 14.51 4.51
C GLN A 194 -8.35 15.75 3.64
N LYS A 195 -9.57 15.97 3.17
CA LYS A 195 -9.94 17.19 2.43
C LYS A 195 -9.74 18.44 3.28
N GLU A 196 -10.13 18.40 4.55
CA GLU A 196 -10.01 19.54 5.44
C GLU A 196 -8.56 19.91 5.74
N LEU A 197 -7.68 18.93 5.89
CA LEU A 197 -6.24 19.17 6.05
C LEU A 197 -5.62 19.79 4.79
N VAL A 198 -5.97 19.30 3.61
CA VAL A 198 -5.55 19.89 2.33
C VAL A 198 -6.05 21.33 2.20
N ARG A 199 -7.29 21.60 2.61
CA ARG A 199 -7.83 22.97 2.64
C ARG A 199 -7.01 23.86 3.56
N ALA A 200 -6.81 23.44 4.80
CA ALA A 200 -6.04 24.19 5.79
C ALA A 200 -4.60 24.49 5.31
N GLU A 201 -3.91 23.50 4.72
CA GLU A 201 -2.55 23.65 4.20
C GLU A 201 -2.48 24.66 3.03
N LEU A 202 -3.47 24.66 2.13
CA LEU A 202 -3.53 25.60 1.02
C LEU A 202 -3.96 27.01 1.49
N GLU A 203 -4.89 27.10 2.44
CA GLU A 203 -5.31 28.36 3.04
C GLU A 203 -4.18 29.06 3.79
N GLU A 204 -3.32 28.31 4.50
CA GLU A 204 -2.11 28.83 5.16
C GLU A 204 -1.14 29.45 4.13
N GLN A 205 -1.09 28.89 2.91
CA GLN A 205 -0.32 29.44 1.78
C GLN A 205 -1.05 30.59 1.05
N GLY A 206 -2.20 31.04 1.56
CA GLY A 206 -3.02 32.10 0.97
C GLY A 206 -3.73 31.65 -0.33
N ILE A 207 -4.03 30.36 -0.46
CA ILE A 207 -4.66 29.76 -1.64
C ILE A 207 -6.08 29.32 -1.28
N GLU A 208 -7.05 29.99 -1.89
CA GLU A 208 -8.47 29.69 -1.73
C GLU A 208 -9.03 29.25 -3.10
N LEU A 209 -9.34 27.97 -3.23
CA LEU A 209 -9.84 27.35 -4.47
C LEU A 209 -11.35 27.12 -4.39
N ASP A 210 -12.00 26.93 -5.54
CA ASP A 210 -13.35 26.36 -5.54
C ASP A 210 -13.26 24.87 -5.20
N GLU A 211 -14.31 24.29 -4.60
CA GLU A 211 -14.33 22.89 -4.16
C GLU A 211 -13.94 21.88 -5.25
N GLU A 212 -14.32 22.15 -6.51
CA GLU A 212 -13.99 21.34 -7.69
C GLU A 212 -12.51 21.41 -8.09
N ASP A 213 -11.81 22.47 -7.70
CA ASP A 213 -10.44 22.77 -8.13
C ASP A 213 -9.40 22.36 -7.07
N TYR A 214 -9.83 21.98 -5.86
CA TYR A 214 -8.95 21.36 -4.86
C TYR A 214 -8.45 19.98 -5.35
N PRO A 215 -7.19 19.62 -5.08
CA PRO A 215 -6.61 18.41 -5.62
C PRO A 215 -7.05 17.12 -4.89
N PHE A 216 -8.15 17.10 -4.14
CA PHE A 216 -8.51 16.02 -3.19
C PHE A 216 -8.35 14.58 -3.70
N ALA A 217 -8.77 14.29 -4.94
CA ALA A 217 -8.70 12.95 -5.52
C ALA A 217 -7.26 12.39 -5.64
N TRP A 218 -6.26 13.27 -5.61
CA TRP A 218 -4.85 12.91 -5.66
C TRP A 218 -4.30 12.54 -4.26
N VAL A 219 -4.77 13.19 -3.19
CA VAL A 219 -4.15 13.15 -1.85
C VAL A 219 -4.50 11.83 -1.22
N SER A 220 -5.77 11.43 -1.38
CA SER A 220 -6.29 10.15 -0.90
C SER A 220 -5.60 8.93 -1.51
N ARG A 221 -4.78 9.11 -2.57
CA ARG A 221 -4.06 8.03 -3.25
C ARG A 221 -2.54 8.13 -3.10
N SER A 222 -2.01 9.34 -2.99
CA SER A 222 -0.56 9.61 -3.05
C SER A 222 0.08 9.87 -1.69
N GLY A 223 -0.72 10.17 -0.66
CA GLY A 223 -0.23 10.64 0.63
C GLY A 223 -0.33 12.17 0.75
N PRO A 224 0.35 12.79 1.73
CA PRO A 224 0.20 14.21 2.03
C PRO A 224 0.58 15.09 0.84
N LEU A 225 -0.17 16.16 0.59
CA LEU A 225 0.12 17.17 -0.45
C LEU A 225 1.49 17.83 -0.23
N PHE A 226 1.90 17.97 1.04
CA PHE A 226 3.10 18.69 1.43
C PHE A 226 3.87 17.99 2.55
N VAL A 227 5.18 17.86 2.37
CA VAL A 227 6.13 17.50 3.44
C VAL A 227 6.98 18.74 3.73
N PRO A 228 6.83 19.38 4.91
CA PRO A 228 7.37 20.71 5.21
C PRO A 228 8.90 20.74 5.35
N ASP A 229 9.50 19.64 5.82
CA ASP A 229 10.90 19.53 6.22
C ASP A 229 11.63 18.43 5.42
N GLU A 230 12.91 18.21 5.74
CA GLU A 230 13.71 17.14 5.14
C GLU A 230 13.47 15.77 5.80
N SER A 231 12.37 15.55 6.55
CA SER A 231 12.07 14.24 7.15
C SER A 231 11.98 13.11 6.13
N TRP A 232 11.63 13.42 4.88
CA TRP A 232 11.66 12.48 3.77
C TRP A 232 13.08 11.97 3.43
N ARG A 233 14.15 12.57 3.97
CA ARG A 233 15.53 12.04 3.89
C ARG A 233 15.82 10.95 4.91
N ALA A 234 14.87 10.62 5.77
CA ALA A 234 15.02 9.53 6.72
C ALA A 234 15.37 8.21 6.01
N GLU A 235 16.15 7.41 6.70
CA GLU A 235 16.50 6.04 6.33
C GLU A 235 15.64 5.04 7.13
N PRO A 236 15.32 3.86 6.57
CA PRO A 236 15.71 3.36 5.24
C PRO A 236 14.83 3.87 4.09
N VAL A 237 15.37 3.90 2.87
CA VAL A 237 14.60 4.17 1.63
C VAL A 237 13.71 2.98 1.29
N ARG A 238 12.41 3.19 1.14
CA ARG A 238 11.47 2.09 0.88
C ARG A 238 11.19 1.86 -0.58
N LEU A 239 11.52 0.67 -1.05
CA LEU A 239 11.36 0.23 -2.44
C LEU A 239 10.32 -0.88 -2.56
N ALA A 240 9.41 -0.76 -3.51
CA ALA A 240 8.46 -1.83 -3.85
C ALA A 240 8.64 -2.33 -5.28
N PHE A 241 8.94 -3.61 -5.46
CA PHE A 241 9.01 -4.24 -6.78
C PHE A 241 7.63 -4.72 -7.24
N VAL A 242 7.14 -4.15 -8.35
CA VAL A 242 5.86 -4.48 -8.97
C VAL A 242 6.05 -4.95 -10.40
N GLY A 243 5.17 -5.84 -10.88
CA GLY A 243 5.25 -6.37 -12.25
C GLY A 243 4.71 -7.79 -12.34
N ARG A 244 4.53 -8.29 -13.56
CA ARG A 244 4.00 -9.65 -13.80
C ARG A 244 4.90 -10.75 -13.23
N GLN A 245 4.39 -11.97 -13.14
CA GLN A 245 5.20 -13.12 -12.71
C GLN A 245 6.37 -13.39 -13.67
N ASN A 246 7.46 -13.96 -13.14
CA ASN A 246 8.64 -14.40 -13.89
C ASN A 246 9.46 -13.31 -14.61
N VAL A 247 9.22 -12.02 -14.37
CA VAL A 247 10.10 -10.92 -14.85
C VAL A 247 11.46 -10.87 -14.15
N GLY A 248 11.65 -11.66 -13.10
CA GLY A 248 12.89 -11.74 -12.33
C GLY A 248 12.95 -10.86 -11.08
N LYS A 249 11.80 -10.41 -10.53
CA LYS A 249 11.73 -9.67 -9.25
C LYS A 249 12.50 -10.38 -8.14
N SER A 250 12.26 -11.67 -7.92
CA SER A 250 12.94 -12.46 -6.88
C SER A 250 14.45 -12.57 -7.11
N SER A 251 14.88 -12.69 -8.37
CA SER A 251 16.32 -12.72 -8.73
C SER A 251 17.00 -11.39 -8.44
N ILE A 252 16.34 -10.25 -8.75
CA ILE A 252 16.83 -8.91 -8.45
C ILE A 252 16.92 -8.69 -6.93
N THR A 253 15.86 -9.05 -6.20
CA THR A 253 15.82 -8.96 -4.73
C THR A 253 16.96 -9.77 -4.11
N ASN A 254 17.15 -11.02 -4.53
CA ASN A 254 18.26 -11.84 -4.02
C ASN A 254 19.63 -11.27 -4.40
N ALA A 255 19.76 -10.67 -5.59
CA ALA A 255 21.02 -10.04 -6.00
C ALA A 255 21.35 -8.78 -5.18
N LEU A 256 20.34 -7.97 -4.83
CA LEU A 256 20.49 -6.82 -3.92
C LEU A 256 20.90 -7.28 -2.52
N LEU A 257 20.25 -8.31 -1.99
CA LEU A 257 20.52 -8.86 -0.66
C LEU A 257 21.85 -9.62 -0.58
N GLY A 258 22.28 -10.29 -1.65
CA GLY A 258 23.45 -11.17 -1.65
C GLY A 258 24.79 -10.51 -1.98
N ARG A 259 24.81 -9.31 -2.58
CA ARG A 259 26.05 -8.64 -3.03
C ARG A 259 26.51 -7.49 -2.16
N HIS A 260 25.60 -6.90 -1.41
CA HIS A 260 25.89 -5.82 -0.51
C HIS A 260 25.81 -6.34 0.91
N ARG A 261 26.39 -5.64 1.88
CA ARG A 261 26.25 -6.00 3.29
C ARG A 261 24.79 -5.78 3.68
N ALA A 262 23.92 -6.70 3.27
CA ALA A 262 22.62 -6.86 3.86
C ALA A 262 22.91 -7.27 5.30
N LEU A 263 22.72 -6.32 6.21
CA LEU A 263 22.34 -6.71 7.56
C LEU A 263 20.95 -7.29 7.43
N VAL A 264 20.88 -8.56 7.02
CA VAL A 264 19.71 -9.36 7.35
C VAL A 264 19.74 -9.37 8.87
N SER A 265 18.82 -8.63 9.49
CA SER A 265 18.61 -8.70 10.91
C SER A 265 18.15 -10.12 11.24
N ASP A 266 19.12 -11.02 11.41
CA ASP A 266 18.96 -12.28 12.12
C ASP A 266 18.87 -11.93 13.62
N LEU A 267 17.77 -11.28 14.03
CA LEU A 267 17.34 -11.38 15.41
C LEU A 267 16.99 -12.85 15.62
N ALA A 268 17.99 -13.61 16.08
CA ALA A 268 17.90 -15.02 16.40
C ALA A 268 16.72 -15.24 17.36
N GLY A 269 15.56 -15.62 16.81
CA GLY A 269 14.35 -15.86 17.60
C GLY A 269 13.01 -15.55 16.93
N THR A 270 12.94 -14.81 15.82
CA THR A 270 11.63 -14.38 15.29
C THR A 270 11.14 -15.23 14.12
N THR A 271 10.20 -16.13 14.40
CA THR A 271 9.30 -16.72 13.38
C THR A 271 8.06 -15.83 13.21
N ARG A 272 8.27 -14.57 12.81
CA ARG A 272 7.20 -13.58 12.56
C ARG A 272 7.40 -12.98 11.17
N ASP A 273 6.37 -13.11 10.33
CA ASP A 273 6.21 -12.38 9.05
C ASP A 273 5.57 -11.02 9.39
N PRO A 274 5.90 -9.90 8.71
CA PRO A 274 6.33 -9.78 7.32
C PRO A 274 7.84 -9.63 7.16
N LEU A 275 8.45 -10.37 6.23
CA LEU A 275 9.87 -10.21 5.90
C LEU A 275 10.07 -8.93 5.05
N TYR A 276 10.19 -7.78 5.70
CA TYR A 276 10.93 -6.66 5.09
C TYR A 276 12.40 -7.08 5.02
N ALA A 277 13.07 -6.69 3.94
CA ALA A 277 14.49 -6.99 3.77
C ALA A 277 15.27 -5.70 3.70
N GLU A 278 16.08 -5.44 4.72
CA GLU A 278 16.97 -4.31 4.76
C GLU A 278 18.31 -4.63 4.08
N PHE A 279 18.85 -3.66 3.36
CA PHE A 279 20.21 -3.72 2.85
C PHE A 279 20.84 -2.33 2.82
N GLU A 280 22.16 -2.29 2.88
CA GLU A 280 22.93 -1.05 2.79
C GLU A 280 23.70 -1.02 1.47
N PHE A 281 23.59 0.08 0.72
CA PHE A 281 24.33 0.31 -0.52
C PHE A 281 24.95 1.70 -0.49
N ASN A 282 26.28 1.78 -0.68
CA ASN A 282 27.04 3.04 -0.62
C ASN A 282 26.78 3.89 0.65
N GLY A 283 26.50 3.26 1.80
CA GLY A 283 26.21 3.94 3.06
C GLY A 283 24.75 4.38 3.22
N GLN A 284 23.90 4.19 2.21
CA GLN A 284 22.46 4.45 2.26
C GLN A 284 21.73 3.15 2.61
N LYS A 285 20.83 3.19 3.60
CA LYS A 285 19.96 2.04 3.93
C LYS A 285 18.72 2.03 3.07
N TYR A 286 18.33 0.83 2.64
CA TYR A 286 17.14 0.55 1.85
C TYR A 286 16.33 -0.57 2.51
N GLU A 287 15.02 -0.52 2.33
CA GLU A 287 14.06 -1.52 2.80
C GLU A 287 13.19 -1.98 1.63
N LEU A 288 13.14 -3.28 1.40
CA LEU A 288 12.30 -3.89 0.38
C LEU A 288 10.94 -4.24 0.95
N MET A 289 9.90 -3.61 0.40
CA MET A 289 8.50 -3.86 0.77
C MET A 289 7.99 -5.15 0.11
N ASP A 290 7.21 -5.94 0.86
CA ASP A 290 6.49 -7.15 0.39
C ASP A 290 7.39 -8.26 -0.21
N THR A 291 8.42 -8.70 0.52
CA THR A 291 9.25 -9.83 0.07
C THR A 291 8.63 -11.22 0.32
N ALA A 292 7.56 -11.31 1.12
CA ALA A 292 6.83 -12.53 1.42
C ALA A 292 6.14 -13.15 0.18
N GLY A 293 5.65 -12.31 -0.75
CA GLY A 293 5.13 -12.77 -2.05
C GLY A 293 6.21 -13.29 -3.00
N MET A 294 7.48 -12.85 -2.83
CA MET A 294 8.58 -13.14 -3.74
C MET A 294 9.32 -14.47 -3.45
N LYS A 295 9.29 -14.95 -2.19
CA LYS A 295 9.91 -16.24 -1.80
C LYS A 295 8.97 -17.46 -1.91
N ARG A 296 7.67 -17.24 -2.10
CA ARG A 296 6.64 -18.31 -2.11
C ARG A 296 6.43 -19.01 -3.46
N ILE A 297 7.17 -18.64 -4.51
CA ILE A 297 6.95 -19.14 -5.87
C ILE A 297 7.71 -20.45 -6.08
N THR A 298 7.23 -21.52 -5.45
CA THR A 298 7.42 -22.87 -5.98
C THR A 298 6.14 -23.66 -5.76
N ARG A 299 5.36 -23.82 -6.85
CA ARG A 299 4.24 -24.77 -7.05
C ARG A 299 2.84 -24.42 -6.54
N LEU A 300 2.25 -23.31 -6.98
CA LEU A 300 0.77 -23.23 -7.08
C LEU A 300 0.38 -22.52 -8.37
N LYS A 301 -0.32 -23.25 -9.25
CA LYS A 301 -1.06 -22.70 -10.40
C LYS A 301 -2.47 -22.39 -9.91
N GLU A 302 -2.77 -21.14 -9.59
CA GLU A 302 -4.14 -20.65 -9.48
C GLU A 302 -4.21 -19.21 -10.05
N ASP A 303 -5.36 -18.87 -10.63
CA ASP A 303 -5.61 -17.70 -11.49
C ASP A 303 -5.09 -16.37 -10.92
N VAL A 304 -4.20 -15.74 -11.69
CA VAL A 304 -3.03 -14.97 -11.22
C VAL A 304 -3.22 -13.44 -11.15
N ASP A 305 -4.30 -12.86 -11.66
CA ASP A 305 -4.29 -11.40 -11.92
C ASP A 305 -4.88 -10.50 -10.81
N TYR A 306 -5.92 -10.92 -10.10
CA TYR A 306 -6.62 -10.03 -9.15
C TYR A 306 -5.82 -9.78 -7.86
N TYR A 307 -5.33 -10.85 -7.24
CA TYR A 307 -4.60 -10.76 -5.97
C TYR A 307 -3.16 -10.25 -6.12
N SER A 308 -2.52 -10.51 -7.26
CA SER A 308 -1.24 -9.87 -7.61
C SER A 308 -1.37 -8.35 -7.71
N MET A 309 -2.55 -7.87 -8.08
CA MET A 309 -2.82 -6.44 -8.24
C MET A 309 -3.14 -5.74 -6.92
N ILE A 310 -3.89 -6.38 -6.02
CA ILE A 310 -4.15 -5.84 -4.66
C ILE A 310 -2.84 -5.73 -3.89
N ARG A 311 -1.96 -6.73 -3.98
CA ARG A 311 -0.62 -6.69 -3.36
C ARG A 311 0.24 -5.59 -3.94
N ALA A 312 0.25 -5.42 -5.27
CA ALA A 312 0.98 -4.33 -5.90
C ALA A 312 0.49 -2.96 -5.41
N GLU A 313 -0.82 -2.76 -5.26
CA GLU A 313 -1.40 -1.53 -4.71
C GLU A 313 -0.97 -1.29 -3.25
N LYS A 314 -1.06 -2.32 -2.41
CA LYS A 314 -0.64 -2.26 -1.00
C LYS A 314 0.84 -1.88 -0.87
N SER A 315 1.71 -2.59 -1.58
CA SER A 315 3.16 -2.35 -1.55
C SER A 315 3.54 -0.96 -2.07
N LEU A 316 2.80 -0.42 -3.05
CA LEU A 316 3.02 0.93 -3.56
C LEU A 316 2.60 2.01 -2.55
N ARG A 317 1.47 1.84 -1.86
CA ARG A 317 0.99 2.79 -0.84
C ARG A 317 2.00 2.97 0.29
N THR A 318 2.66 1.88 0.70
CA THR A 318 3.63 1.89 1.80
C THR A 318 5.07 2.19 1.35
N SER A 319 5.34 2.26 0.05
CA SER A 319 6.67 2.55 -0.51
C SER A 319 6.86 4.03 -0.81
N GLU A 320 8.12 4.47 -0.78
CA GLU A 320 8.51 5.77 -1.31
C GLU A 320 8.71 5.70 -2.83
N VAL A 321 9.29 4.60 -3.32
CA VAL A 321 9.57 4.39 -4.75
C VAL A 321 9.06 3.02 -5.21
N GLY A 322 8.19 3.05 -6.22
CA GLY A 322 7.76 1.87 -6.96
C GLY A 322 8.70 1.52 -8.11
N ILE A 323 9.05 0.24 -8.25
CA ILE A 323 9.90 -0.27 -9.33
C ILE A 323 9.06 -1.20 -10.20
N LEU A 324 8.64 -0.73 -11.38
CA LEU A 324 7.93 -1.55 -12.36
C LEU A 324 8.92 -2.42 -13.13
N THR A 325 9.01 -3.70 -12.78
CA THR A 325 9.89 -4.66 -13.44
C THR A 325 9.25 -5.29 -14.67
N LEU A 326 9.97 -5.19 -15.79
CA LEU A 326 9.68 -5.78 -17.08
C LEU A 326 10.76 -6.80 -17.43
N ASP A 327 10.45 -7.63 -18.42
CA ASP A 327 11.34 -8.66 -18.95
C ASP A 327 11.71 -8.28 -20.38
N ALA A 328 13.01 -8.15 -20.66
CA ALA A 328 13.49 -7.74 -21.97
C ALA A 328 13.04 -8.69 -23.10
N GLU A 329 12.97 -9.99 -22.79
CA GLU A 329 12.66 -11.06 -23.75
C GLU A 329 11.23 -10.96 -24.28
N VAL A 330 10.29 -10.79 -23.35
CA VAL A 330 8.85 -10.74 -23.65
C VAL A 330 8.42 -9.34 -24.07
N GLY A 331 9.10 -8.31 -23.58
CA GLY A 331 8.71 -6.92 -23.78
C GLY A 331 7.50 -6.50 -22.96
N VAL A 332 6.84 -5.43 -23.40
CA VAL A 332 5.70 -4.82 -22.69
C VAL A 332 4.40 -5.53 -23.06
N THR A 333 3.76 -6.15 -22.08
CA THR A 333 2.49 -6.87 -22.26
C THR A 333 1.27 -5.98 -21.92
N GLU A 334 0.07 -6.46 -22.24
CA GLU A 334 -1.18 -5.80 -21.81
C GLU A 334 -1.35 -5.80 -20.29
N GLN A 335 -0.84 -6.82 -19.60
CA GLN A 335 -0.83 -6.86 -18.13
C GLN A 335 0.04 -5.73 -17.57
N ASP A 336 1.23 -5.51 -18.14
CA ASP A 336 2.13 -4.44 -17.72
C ASP A 336 1.51 -3.06 -17.94
N LYS A 337 0.76 -2.87 -19.04
CA LYS A 337 0.01 -1.63 -19.29
C LYS A 337 -1.10 -1.40 -18.26
N ARG A 338 -1.83 -2.45 -17.86
CA ARG A 338 -2.86 -2.36 -16.80
C ARG A 338 -2.26 -2.03 -15.44
N VAL A 339 -1.13 -2.67 -15.11
CA VAL A 339 -0.37 -2.37 -13.89
C VAL A 339 0.08 -0.91 -13.94
N ALA A 340 0.78 -0.49 -14.99
CA ALA A 340 1.27 0.88 -15.16
C ALA A 340 0.16 1.95 -15.06
N GLN A 341 -1.05 1.67 -15.56
CA GLN A 341 -2.20 2.57 -15.38
C GLN A 341 -2.54 2.74 -13.90
N LYS A 342 -2.62 1.64 -13.13
CA LYS A 342 -2.89 1.73 -11.69
C LYS A 342 -1.76 2.42 -10.94
N ILE A 343 -0.49 2.12 -11.26
CA ILE A 343 0.65 2.79 -10.59
C ILE A 343 0.60 4.30 -10.86
N ALA A 344 0.24 4.72 -12.08
CA ALA A 344 0.06 6.12 -12.41
C ALA A 344 -1.04 6.79 -11.56
N ASP A 345 -2.09 6.06 -11.19
CA ASP A 345 -3.19 6.58 -10.37
C ASP A 345 -2.77 6.83 -8.90
N PHE A 346 -1.72 6.17 -8.39
CA PHE A 346 -1.14 6.43 -7.07
C PHE A 346 -0.23 7.67 -7.05
N SER A 347 0.22 8.14 -8.21
CA SER A 347 1.17 9.26 -8.38
C SER A 347 2.41 9.20 -7.48
N ARG A 348 2.91 8.01 -7.16
CA ARG A 348 4.17 7.80 -6.42
C ARG A 348 5.39 8.00 -7.31
N ALA A 349 6.58 8.06 -6.71
CA ALA A 349 7.82 7.97 -7.47
C ALA A 349 7.93 6.58 -8.13
N ILE A 350 8.24 6.53 -9.43
CA ILE A 350 8.31 5.27 -10.20
C ILE A 350 9.56 5.21 -11.06
N VAL A 351 10.21 4.06 -11.02
CA VAL A 351 11.27 3.65 -11.96
C VAL A 351 10.78 2.43 -12.74
N ILE A 352 11.04 2.40 -14.05
CA ILE A 352 10.80 1.22 -14.89
C ILE A 352 12.11 0.46 -14.99
N LEU A 353 12.09 -0.80 -14.58
CA LEU A 353 13.24 -1.68 -14.62
C LEU A 353 13.06 -2.76 -15.70
N VAL A 354 13.87 -2.72 -16.74
CA VAL A 354 13.93 -3.77 -17.77
C VAL A 354 15.00 -4.78 -17.37
N ASN A 355 14.56 -5.95 -16.90
CA ASN A 355 15.44 -7.04 -16.51
C ASN A 355 15.77 -7.95 -17.71
N LYS A 356 16.80 -8.80 -17.57
CA LYS A 356 17.38 -9.63 -18.64
C LYS A 356 17.99 -8.82 -19.79
N ARG A 357 18.69 -7.73 -19.44
CA ARG A 357 19.38 -6.85 -20.39
C ARG A 357 20.29 -7.60 -21.37
N ASP A 358 20.87 -8.73 -20.96
CA ASP A 358 21.72 -9.61 -21.77
C ASP A 358 21.05 -10.10 -23.06
N LEU A 359 19.72 -10.06 -23.14
CA LEU A 359 18.96 -10.40 -24.35
C LEU A 359 18.79 -9.23 -25.32
N ILE A 360 19.13 -8.01 -24.91
CA ILE A 360 19.13 -6.83 -25.76
C ILE A 360 20.52 -6.74 -26.43
N PRO A 361 20.60 -6.53 -27.75
CA PRO A 361 21.87 -6.35 -28.44
C PRO A 361 22.77 -5.31 -27.77
N GLU A 362 24.08 -5.54 -27.77
CA GLU A 362 25.04 -4.58 -27.24
C GLU A 362 25.03 -3.27 -28.04
N GLY A 363 25.24 -2.15 -27.34
CA GLY A 363 25.32 -0.82 -27.93
C GLY A 363 24.25 0.15 -27.43
N ASN A 364 24.60 1.44 -27.38
CA ASN A 364 23.71 2.48 -26.88
C ASN A 364 22.46 2.66 -27.75
N GLU A 365 22.61 2.52 -29.07
CA GLU A 365 21.48 2.65 -30.01
C GLU A 365 20.40 1.59 -29.76
N ALA A 366 20.78 0.35 -29.49
CA ALA A 366 19.83 -0.72 -29.16
C ALA A 366 19.07 -0.44 -27.86
N LEU A 367 19.75 0.09 -26.84
CA LEU A 367 19.12 0.49 -25.57
C LEU A 367 18.17 1.67 -25.77
N GLU A 368 18.54 2.68 -26.56
CA GLU A 368 17.69 3.82 -26.87
C GLU A 368 16.42 3.39 -27.62
N LEU A 369 16.56 2.54 -28.64
CA LEU A 369 15.41 1.98 -29.38
C LEU A 369 14.48 1.18 -28.46
N TYR A 370 15.04 0.40 -27.52
CA TYR A 370 14.25 -0.36 -26.56
C TYR A 370 13.55 0.57 -25.54
N SER A 371 14.25 1.58 -25.04
CA SER A 371 13.68 2.60 -24.15
C SER A 371 12.51 3.32 -24.81
N ASP A 372 12.64 3.66 -26.09
CA ASP A 372 11.58 4.26 -26.90
C ASP A 372 10.41 3.31 -27.10
N TYR A 373 10.67 2.02 -27.35
CA TYR A 373 9.64 0.99 -27.39
C TYR A 373 8.87 0.91 -26.07
N VAL A 374 9.56 0.90 -24.92
CA VAL A 374 8.94 0.87 -23.59
C VAL A 374 8.07 2.11 -23.37
N ARG A 375 8.60 3.32 -23.61
CA ARG A 375 7.87 4.59 -23.45
C ARG A 375 6.63 4.67 -24.35
N ARG A 376 6.72 4.18 -25.60
CA ARG A 376 5.59 4.17 -26.54
C ARG A 376 4.46 3.24 -26.09
N ASN A 377 4.79 2.15 -25.39
CA ASN A 377 3.83 1.17 -24.88
C ASN A 377 3.30 1.52 -23.48
N LEU A 378 4.12 2.13 -22.63
CA LEU A 378 3.77 2.59 -21.28
C LEU A 378 3.50 4.10 -21.24
N ARG A 379 2.61 4.57 -22.12
CA ARG A 379 2.27 6.01 -22.27
C ARG A 379 1.74 6.68 -21.00
N LYS A 380 1.34 5.89 -20.01
CA LYS A 380 0.83 6.36 -18.71
C LYS A 380 1.94 6.74 -17.74
N LEU A 381 3.17 6.29 -18.00
CA LEU A 381 4.36 6.58 -17.20
C LEU A 381 5.45 7.27 -18.05
N PRO A 382 5.15 8.38 -18.76
CA PRO A 382 6.11 8.99 -19.68
C PRO A 382 7.31 9.62 -18.97
N TRP A 383 7.18 9.91 -17.68
CA TRP A 383 8.18 10.53 -16.83
C TRP A 383 9.06 9.51 -16.10
N ALA A 384 8.68 8.23 -16.09
CA ALA A 384 9.41 7.20 -15.36
C ALA A 384 10.73 6.90 -16.07
N GLU A 385 11.81 6.85 -15.31
CA GLU A 385 13.13 6.53 -15.84
C GLU A 385 13.19 5.03 -16.19
N VAL A 386 13.75 4.69 -17.35
CA VAL A 386 13.93 3.29 -17.79
C VAL A 386 15.37 2.89 -17.50
N VAL A 387 15.54 1.91 -16.62
CA VAL A 387 16.83 1.35 -16.20
C VAL A 387 16.89 -0.12 -16.61
N TYR A 388 18.09 -0.63 -16.84
CA TYR A 388 18.32 -1.99 -17.30
C TYR A 388 19.12 -2.79 -16.29
N THR A 389 18.68 -4.01 -15.99
CA THR A 389 19.46 -4.95 -15.17
C THR A 389 19.62 -6.29 -15.87
N CYS A 390 20.67 -6.99 -15.48
CA CYS A 390 20.71 -8.44 -15.56
C CYS A 390 20.79 -8.95 -14.12
N ALA A 391 19.91 -9.89 -13.73
CA ALA A 391 19.84 -10.40 -12.36
C ALA A 391 20.26 -11.88 -12.24
N LEU A 392 21.12 -12.35 -13.14
CA LEU A 392 21.68 -13.70 -13.09
C LEU A 392 22.57 -13.88 -11.85
N GLU A 393 22.44 -15.03 -11.18
CA GLU A 393 23.21 -15.37 -9.97
C GLU A 393 24.71 -15.20 -10.21
N GLY A 394 25.38 -14.44 -9.34
CA GLY A 394 26.81 -14.16 -9.44
C GLY A 394 27.21 -13.09 -10.47
N GLN A 395 26.34 -12.72 -11.42
CA GLN A 395 26.64 -11.78 -12.54
C GLN A 395 25.68 -10.59 -12.64
N ALA A 396 24.94 -10.26 -11.57
CA ALA A 396 24.04 -9.11 -11.60
C ALA A 396 24.73 -7.81 -12.08
N THR A 397 24.07 -7.03 -12.92
CA THR A 397 24.55 -5.72 -13.40
C THR A 397 23.36 -4.77 -13.44
N GLY A 398 23.61 -3.47 -13.38
CA GLY A 398 22.54 -2.46 -13.42
C GLY A 398 21.91 -2.13 -12.05
N LEU A 399 22.29 -2.82 -10.97
CA LEU A 399 21.74 -2.57 -9.63
C LEU A 399 22.15 -1.18 -9.08
N PRO A 400 23.41 -0.73 -9.20
CA PRO A 400 23.77 0.64 -8.83
C PRO A 400 22.96 1.70 -9.58
N GLU A 401 22.74 1.49 -10.88
CA GLU A 401 21.97 2.38 -11.74
C GLU A 401 20.49 2.42 -11.34
N LEU A 402 19.93 1.26 -10.94
CA LEU A 402 18.58 1.16 -10.42
C LEU A 402 18.42 1.96 -9.12
N LEU A 403 19.32 1.77 -8.16
CA LEU A 403 19.25 2.47 -6.86
C LEU A 403 19.46 3.98 -7.05
N ALA A 404 20.42 4.39 -7.88
CA ALA A 404 20.62 5.79 -8.20
C ALA A 404 19.40 6.43 -8.90
N ALA A 405 18.69 5.67 -9.74
CA ALA A 405 17.43 6.13 -10.35
C ALA A 405 16.30 6.20 -9.32
N ALA A 406 16.23 5.27 -8.36
CA ALA A 406 15.25 5.30 -7.28
C ALA A 406 15.47 6.51 -6.35
N ASP A 407 16.72 6.78 -5.97
CA ASP A 407 17.06 7.96 -5.16
C ASP A 407 16.72 9.26 -5.88
N ARG A 408 17.05 9.37 -7.19
CA ARG A 408 16.65 10.51 -8.02
C ARG A 408 15.13 10.66 -8.08
N ALA A 409 14.40 9.56 -8.27
CA ALA A 409 12.94 9.59 -8.34
C ALA A 409 12.34 10.07 -7.01
N ARG A 410 12.86 9.60 -5.87
CA ARG A 410 12.48 10.05 -4.53
C ARG A 410 12.79 11.52 -4.29
N GLU A 411 14.00 11.96 -4.63
CA GLU A 411 14.39 13.37 -4.50
C GLU A 411 13.52 14.28 -5.37
N ASN A 412 13.27 13.89 -6.63
CA ASN A 412 12.40 14.63 -7.53
C ASN A 412 10.95 14.65 -7.05
N PHE A 413 10.49 13.58 -6.41
CA PHE A 413 9.15 13.51 -5.81
C PHE A 413 8.99 14.52 -4.67
N HIS A 414 10.03 14.76 -3.86
CA HIS A 414 10.04 15.75 -2.79
C HIS A 414 10.54 17.15 -3.15
N ARG A 415 10.95 17.34 -4.42
CA ARG A 415 11.63 18.55 -4.88
C ARG A 415 10.75 19.79 -4.72
N ARG A 416 11.36 20.85 -4.17
CA ARG A 416 10.80 22.19 -4.17
C ARG A 416 11.54 23.12 -5.12
N ILE A 417 10.78 23.92 -5.83
CA ILE A 417 11.26 24.95 -6.75
C ILE A 417 10.90 26.32 -6.18
N ASP A 418 11.80 27.28 -6.33
CA ASP A 418 11.52 28.67 -5.99
C ASP A 418 10.39 29.24 -6.87
N ASN A 419 9.41 29.90 -6.24
CA ASN A 419 8.24 30.42 -6.95
C ASN A 419 8.61 31.54 -7.94
N ASN A 420 9.66 32.33 -7.68
CA ASN A 420 10.10 33.35 -8.64
C ASN A 420 10.71 32.68 -9.88
N ALA A 421 11.53 31.64 -9.68
CA ALA A 421 12.07 30.87 -10.79
C ALA A 421 10.95 30.24 -11.65
N LEU A 422 9.89 29.71 -11.03
CA LEU A 422 8.72 29.21 -11.75
C LEU A 422 8.03 30.30 -12.56
N ALA A 423 7.74 31.45 -11.94
CA ALA A 423 7.09 32.58 -12.60
C ALA A 423 7.90 33.07 -13.81
N THR A 424 9.21 33.25 -13.65
CA THR A 424 10.11 33.65 -14.74
C THR A 424 10.08 32.65 -15.89
N VAL A 425 10.17 31.34 -15.61
CA VAL A 425 10.10 30.31 -16.66
C VAL A 425 8.77 30.38 -17.41
N LEU A 426 7.65 30.58 -16.72
CA LEU A 426 6.34 30.69 -17.39
C LEU A 426 6.25 31.93 -18.26
N GLU A 427 6.69 33.10 -17.77
CA GLU A 427 6.69 34.36 -18.52
C GLU A 427 7.51 34.24 -19.81
N GLU A 428 8.74 33.75 -19.72
CA GLU A 428 9.61 33.52 -20.88
C GLU A 428 8.98 32.55 -21.88
N THR A 429 8.37 31.48 -21.37
CA THR A 429 7.71 30.45 -22.19
C THR A 429 6.51 31.00 -22.95
N VAL A 430 5.68 31.81 -22.28
CA VAL A 430 4.50 32.44 -22.87
C VAL A 430 4.92 33.51 -23.88
N ALA A 431 5.99 34.26 -23.62
CA ALA A 431 6.53 35.24 -24.55
C ALA A 431 7.05 34.59 -25.84
N LEU A 432 7.74 33.44 -25.73
CA LEU A 432 8.24 32.69 -26.87
C LEU A 432 7.14 31.98 -27.66
N ASN A 433 6.13 31.45 -26.97
CA ASN A 433 5.02 30.71 -27.57
C ASN A 433 3.68 31.17 -26.97
N PRO A 434 3.12 32.29 -27.46
CA PRO A 434 1.87 32.83 -26.95
C PRO A 434 0.70 31.86 -27.11
N PRO A 435 -0.24 31.79 -26.13
CA PRO A 435 -1.42 30.94 -26.26
C PRO A 435 -2.34 31.45 -27.38
N PRO A 436 -3.07 30.54 -28.06
CA PRO A 436 -3.97 30.93 -29.13
C PRO A 436 -5.17 31.71 -28.58
N ILE A 437 -5.57 32.77 -29.28
CA ILE A 437 -6.78 33.54 -28.98
C ILE A 437 -8.00 32.66 -29.30
N VAL A 438 -8.93 32.50 -28.35
CA VAL A 438 -10.14 31.70 -28.52
C VAL A 438 -11.36 32.61 -28.38
N LYS A 439 -12.20 32.66 -29.43
CA LYS A 439 -13.43 33.47 -29.44
C LYS A 439 -13.19 34.95 -29.08
N ASN A 440 -12.13 35.56 -29.62
CA ASN A 440 -11.69 36.93 -29.33
C ASN A 440 -11.34 37.20 -27.86
N ARG A 441 -11.04 36.15 -27.08
CA ARG A 441 -10.55 36.26 -25.71
C ARG A 441 -9.14 35.68 -25.64
N GLU A 442 -8.25 36.44 -25.04
CA GLU A 442 -6.87 36.05 -24.78
C GLU A 442 -6.79 35.27 -23.47
N LEU A 443 -5.93 34.23 -23.44
CA LEU A 443 -5.61 33.51 -22.21
C LEU A 443 -4.54 34.29 -21.46
N LEU A 444 -4.86 34.70 -20.24
CA LEU A 444 -3.94 35.44 -19.37
C LEU A 444 -3.58 34.58 -18.17
N PHE A 445 -2.29 34.56 -17.85
CA PHE A 445 -1.73 33.94 -16.65
C PHE A 445 -1.49 35.03 -15.60
N PHE A 446 -1.86 34.75 -14.36
CA PHE A 446 -1.73 35.71 -13.26
C PHE A 446 -0.69 35.31 -12.23
N ASP A 447 -0.52 34.01 -12.02
CA ASP A 447 0.37 33.48 -11.00
C ASP A 447 0.74 32.03 -11.34
N PHE A 448 1.93 31.63 -10.92
CA PHE A 448 2.43 30.27 -11.09
C PHE A 448 3.37 29.90 -9.95
N ARG A 449 2.94 28.93 -9.14
CA ARG A 449 3.63 28.55 -7.90
C ARG A 449 3.49 27.06 -7.62
N GLN A 450 4.46 26.52 -6.90
CA GLN A 450 4.37 25.16 -6.38
C GLN A 450 3.54 25.17 -5.09
N ILE A 451 2.57 24.26 -4.99
CA ILE A 451 1.63 24.14 -3.86
C ILE A 451 1.78 22.82 -3.10
N GLY A 452 2.60 21.89 -3.62
CA GLY A 452 2.84 20.57 -3.03
C GLY A 452 4.11 19.91 -3.56
N ASN A 453 4.64 18.95 -2.80
CA ASN A 453 5.89 18.22 -3.09
C ASN A 453 5.82 16.73 -2.71
N CYS A 454 4.66 16.10 -2.81
CA CYS A 454 4.50 14.66 -2.58
C CYS A 454 3.20 14.14 -3.25
N PRO A 455 3.10 14.12 -4.59
CA PRO A 455 4.10 14.51 -5.61
C PRO A 455 4.18 16.04 -5.83
N PRO A 456 5.06 16.54 -6.73
CA PRO A 456 5.07 17.95 -7.10
C PRO A 456 3.73 18.41 -7.70
N ALA A 457 3.08 19.40 -7.07
CA ALA A 457 1.89 20.07 -7.57
C ALA A 457 2.16 21.55 -7.83
N PHE A 458 1.64 22.05 -8.95
CA PHE A 458 1.72 23.45 -9.31
C PHE A 458 0.34 24.05 -9.55
N LEU A 459 0.15 25.26 -9.05
CA LEU A 459 -1.01 26.09 -9.31
C LEU A 459 -0.69 27.09 -10.40
N VAL A 460 -1.50 27.12 -11.45
CA VAL A 460 -1.51 28.14 -12.49
C VAL A 460 -2.80 28.93 -12.36
N GLU A 461 -2.70 30.19 -11.96
CA GLU A 461 -3.85 31.10 -11.95
C GLU A 461 -4.03 31.74 -13.33
N LEU A 462 -5.27 31.77 -13.81
CA LEU A 462 -5.61 32.29 -15.13
C LEU A 462 -6.97 32.97 -15.17
N ASN A 463 -7.24 33.68 -16.26
CA ASN A 463 -8.49 34.42 -16.42
C ASN A 463 -9.72 33.55 -16.73
N ASP A 464 -9.56 32.46 -17.48
CA ASP A 464 -10.66 31.57 -17.86
C ASP A 464 -10.18 30.14 -18.20
N ARG A 465 -10.60 29.15 -17.40
CA ARG A 465 -10.15 27.76 -17.53
C ARG A 465 -10.60 27.08 -18.83
N MET A 466 -11.61 27.65 -19.51
CA MET A 466 -12.07 27.17 -20.80
C MET A 466 -11.17 27.62 -21.97
N LEU A 467 -10.32 28.63 -21.78
CA LEU A 467 -9.41 29.11 -22.83
C LEU A 467 -8.16 28.24 -22.95
N ILE A 468 -7.72 27.61 -21.86
CA ILE A 468 -6.52 26.77 -21.87
C ILE A 468 -6.80 25.34 -22.35
N ARG A 469 -6.48 25.10 -23.63
CA ARG A 469 -6.62 23.79 -24.28
C ARG A 469 -5.59 22.78 -23.78
N GLN A 470 -5.93 21.48 -23.87
CA GLN A 470 -5.06 20.38 -23.41
C GLN A 470 -3.65 20.42 -24.04
N ALA A 471 -3.52 20.82 -25.31
CA ALA A 471 -2.22 20.94 -25.96
C ALA A 471 -1.31 21.96 -25.27
N TYR A 472 -1.86 23.11 -24.87
CA TYR A 472 -1.10 24.15 -24.16
C TYR A 472 -0.81 23.74 -22.71
N ARG A 473 -1.72 23.00 -22.05
CA ARG A 473 -1.45 22.41 -20.73
C ARG A 473 -0.24 21.46 -20.75
N ARG A 474 -0.17 20.58 -21.76
CA ARG A 474 0.99 19.69 -21.98
C ARG A 474 2.25 20.46 -22.32
N PHE A 475 2.12 21.57 -23.06
CA PHE A 475 3.26 22.44 -23.36
C PHE A 475 3.85 23.03 -22.09
N ILE A 476 3.03 23.60 -21.20
CA ILE A 476 3.49 24.13 -19.90
C ILE A 476 4.14 23.03 -19.05
N GLU A 477 3.49 21.86 -18.92
CA GLU A 477 4.05 20.73 -18.16
C GLU A 477 5.42 20.28 -18.72
N ASN A 478 5.53 20.15 -20.05
CA ASN A 478 6.78 19.77 -20.70
C ASN A 478 7.86 20.85 -20.50
N THR A 479 7.50 22.12 -20.45
CA THR A 479 8.46 23.19 -20.20
C THR A 479 8.97 23.15 -18.77
N ILE A 480 8.12 22.86 -17.79
CA ILE A 480 8.53 22.63 -16.39
C ILE A 480 9.50 21.45 -16.34
N ARG A 481 9.17 20.32 -16.96
CA ARG A 481 10.03 19.13 -17.01
C ARG A 481 11.36 19.32 -17.75
N LYS A 482 11.44 20.31 -18.65
CA LYS A 482 12.68 20.68 -19.36
C LYS A 482 13.58 21.57 -18.53
N ASN A 483 13.00 22.51 -17.79
CA ASN A 483 13.76 23.46 -16.95
C ASN A 483 14.13 22.87 -15.59
N PHE A 484 13.31 21.95 -15.08
CA PHE A 484 13.49 21.31 -13.78
C PHE A 484 13.44 19.80 -13.95
N ASP A 485 14.38 19.10 -13.32
CA ASP A 485 14.39 17.64 -13.36
C ASP A 485 13.25 17.09 -12.47
N PHE A 486 12.29 16.42 -13.12
CA PHE A 486 11.18 15.70 -12.50
C PHE A 486 11.11 14.27 -13.06
N ARG A 487 12.25 13.69 -13.44
CA ARG A 487 12.34 12.28 -13.82
C ARG A 487 11.95 11.39 -12.65
N GLY A 488 11.22 10.33 -12.92
CA GLY A 488 10.78 9.38 -11.90
C GLY A 488 9.63 9.88 -11.03
N THR A 489 9.02 11.04 -11.31
CA THR A 489 7.83 11.52 -10.58
C THR A 489 6.74 12.11 -11.48
N HIS A 490 5.49 11.93 -11.04
CA HIS A 490 4.34 12.62 -11.60
C HIS A 490 4.38 14.11 -11.25
N VAL A 491 3.87 14.97 -12.14
CA VAL A 491 3.71 16.41 -11.88
C VAL A 491 2.25 16.74 -12.10
N HIS A 492 1.59 17.34 -11.11
CA HIS A 492 0.21 17.77 -11.28
C HIS A 492 0.10 19.28 -11.47
N MET A 493 -0.84 19.65 -12.33
CA MET A 493 -1.09 21.03 -12.73
C MET A 493 -2.54 21.38 -12.39
N VAL A 494 -2.73 22.24 -11.41
CA VAL A 494 -4.03 22.82 -11.03
C VAL A 494 -4.21 24.13 -11.79
N TYR A 495 -5.23 24.21 -12.64
CA TYR A 495 -5.52 25.40 -13.44
C TYR A 495 -6.72 26.13 -12.84
N TYR A 496 -6.44 27.16 -12.05
CA TYR A 496 -7.45 27.89 -11.30
C TYR A 496 -7.90 29.16 -12.02
N GLN A 497 -9.22 29.35 -12.11
CA GLN A 497 -9.79 30.56 -12.69
C GLN A 497 -9.97 31.65 -11.63
N LYS A 498 -9.20 32.73 -11.76
CA LYS A 498 -9.32 33.90 -10.87
C LYS A 498 -10.58 34.70 -11.21
N LEU A 499 -11.63 34.49 -10.42
CA LEU A 499 -12.87 35.28 -10.53
C LEU A 499 -12.67 36.70 -10.00
N SER A 500 -13.30 37.68 -10.67
CA SER A 500 -13.36 39.04 -10.15
C SER A 500 -14.12 39.08 -8.80
N LYS A 501 -13.79 40.04 -7.92
CA LYS A 501 -14.43 40.20 -6.59
C LYS A 501 -15.97 40.24 -6.67
N ARG A 502 -16.52 40.84 -7.73
CA ARG A 502 -17.96 40.87 -8.04
C ARG A 502 -18.54 39.50 -8.40
N ALA A 503 -17.81 38.70 -9.17
CA ALA A 503 -18.23 37.35 -9.56
C ALA A 503 -18.17 36.36 -8.39
N ARG A 504 -17.17 36.49 -7.49
CA ARG A 504 -17.10 35.70 -6.24
C ARG A 504 -18.33 35.92 -5.35
N LEU A 505 -18.72 37.18 -5.12
CA LEU A 505 -19.92 37.53 -4.33
C LEU A 505 -21.22 37.00 -4.94
N ALA A 506 -21.36 37.05 -6.28
CA ALA A 506 -22.53 36.52 -6.98
C ALA A 506 -22.60 34.97 -6.89
N ARG A 507 -21.46 34.27 -6.92
CA ARG A 507 -21.39 32.81 -6.80
C ARG A 507 -21.71 32.34 -5.37
N ALA A 508 -21.16 33.01 -4.34
CA ALA A 508 -21.49 32.72 -2.94
C ALA A 508 -22.98 32.93 -2.60
N SER A 509 -23.66 33.86 -3.29
CA SER A 509 -25.10 34.06 -3.14
C SER A 509 -25.95 32.95 -3.78
N LYS A 510 -25.38 32.19 -4.73
CA LYS A 510 -26.06 31.07 -5.42
C LYS A 510 -25.87 29.73 -4.72
N SER A 511 -24.79 29.49 -3.97
CA SER A 511 -24.60 28.22 -3.24
C SER A 511 -25.35 28.15 -1.90
N ARG A 512 -25.89 29.28 -1.42
CA ARG A 512 -26.74 29.37 -0.21
C ARG A 512 -28.25 29.27 -0.47
N ARG A 513 -28.65 29.01 -1.71
CA ARG A 513 -30.03 28.72 -2.13
C ARG A 513 -30.09 27.29 -2.66
#